data_AF-A0A7V9NL16-F1
#
_entry.id   AF-A0A7V9NL16-F1
#
_cell.length_a   1.000
_cell.length_b   1.000
_cell.length_c   1.000
_cell.angle_alpha   90.00
_cell.angle_beta   90.00
_cell.angle_gamma   90.00
#
_symmetry.space_group_name_H-M   'P 1'
#
loop_
_entity.id
_entity.type
_entity.pdbx_description
1 polymer ?
#
loop_
_entity_poly.entity_id
_entity_poly.type
_entity_poly.pdbx_seq_one_letter_code
_entity_poly.pdbx_strand_id
1 'polypeptide(L)'
;MIKEQQINQPNLFESNAANTEVENALLYALGEFQSRGKALAERELALDRLRGAFKRAAEKFGYQEFSDEELVKNLERMGAKIKRVPSFVAKHPFRVTVQIKLADAAKEFHRNTLNNV
;
A
#
# COMPACT_ATOMS: atom_id res chain seq x y z
N MET A 1 5.92 -42.12 24.89
CA MET A 1 6.44 -40.75 25.03
C MET A 1 6.15 -39.98 23.75
N ILE A 2 5.70 -38.76 23.95
CA ILE A 2 4.90 -37.90 23.07
C ILE A 2 5.80 -37.11 22.10
N LYS A 3 5.31 -36.81 20.89
CA LYS A 3 5.64 -35.55 20.21
C LYS A 3 4.34 -34.92 19.71
N GLU A 4 3.81 -34.01 20.52
CA GLU A 4 2.77 -33.07 20.13
C GLU A 4 3.35 -32.13 19.08
N GLN A 5 2.75 -32.12 17.90
CA GLN A 5 3.01 -31.11 16.88
C GLN A 5 2.33 -29.83 17.33
N GLN A 6 3.12 -28.82 17.71
CA GLN A 6 2.63 -27.47 18.00
C GLN A 6 2.05 -26.89 16.70
N ILE A 7 0.72 -26.86 16.61
CA ILE A 7 0.01 -26.11 15.58
C ILE A 7 0.15 -24.64 15.97
N ASN A 8 1.04 -23.93 15.28
CA ASN A 8 1.23 -22.49 15.46
C ASN A 8 0.01 -21.77 14.86
N GLN A 9 -1.07 -21.63 15.63
CA GLN A 9 -2.21 -20.81 15.26
C GLN A 9 -1.80 -19.34 15.35
N PRO A 10 -1.86 -18.56 14.26
CA PRO A 10 -1.58 -17.14 14.33
C PRO A 10 -2.62 -16.48 15.24
N ASN A 11 -2.14 -15.74 16.24
CA ASN A 11 -3.02 -15.05 17.18
C ASN A 11 -3.73 -13.89 16.46
N LEU A 12 -4.99 -13.66 16.81
CA LEU A 12 -5.82 -12.57 16.26
C LEU A 12 -5.13 -11.18 16.35
N PHE A 13 -4.24 -11.02 17.33
CA PHE A 13 -3.48 -9.79 17.57
C PHE A 13 -2.30 -9.59 16.60
N GLU A 14 -1.63 -10.66 16.18
CA GLU A 14 -0.54 -10.58 15.20
C GLU A 14 -1.06 -10.18 13.82
N SER A 15 -2.27 -10.62 13.49
CA SER A 15 -2.95 -10.28 12.23
C SER A 15 -3.26 -8.78 12.11
N ASN A 16 -3.61 -8.11 13.22
CA ASN A 16 -3.91 -6.67 13.21
C ASN A 16 -2.64 -5.81 13.14
N ALA A 17 -1.58 -6.24 13.82
CA ALA A 17 -0.28 -5.57 13.76
C ALA A 17 0.28 -5.58 12.32
N ALA A 18 0.29 -6.76 11.69
CA ALA A 18 0.76 -6.91 10.30
C ALA A 18 -0.07 -6.09 9.30
N ASN A 19 -1.40 -6.01 9.47
CA ASN A 19 -2.23 -5.17 8.61
C ASN A 19 -1.92 -3.67 8.77
N THR A 20 -1.72 -3.21 10.01
CA THR A 20 -1.40 -1.79 10.31
C THR A 20 -0.04 -1.40 9.72
N GLU A 21 0.91 -2.33 9.79
CA GLU A 21 2.24 -2.23 9.23
C GLU A 21 2.26 -2.08 7.70
N VAL A 22 1.44 -2.89 7.01
CA VAL A 22 1.23 -2.76 5.55
C VAL A 22 0.59 -1.42 5.20
N GLU A 23 -0.43 -0.98 5.95
CA GLU A 23 -1.07 0.32 5.73
C GLU A 23 -0.08 1.48 5.90
N ASN A 24 0.81 1.42 6.90
CA ASN A 24 1.87 2.40 7.10
C ASN A 24 2.85 2.46 5.93
N ALA A 25 3.26 1.30 5.39
CA ALA A 25 4.11 1.24 4.21
C ALA A 25 3.41 1.85 2.98
N LEU A 26 2.11 1.59 2.80
CA LEU A 26 1.32 2.16 1.71
C LEU A 26 1.13 3.67 1.86
N LEU A 27 0.81 4.16 3.07
CA LEU A 27 0.73 5.60 3.36
C LEU A 27 2.06 6.28 3.05
N TYR A 28 3.17 5.69 3.48
CA TYR A 28 4.50 6.21 3.16
C TYR A 28 4.75 6.25 1.65
N ALA A 29 4.43 5.17 0.91
CA ALA A 29 4.60 5.12 -0.54
C ALA A 29 3.79 6.20 -1.26
N LEU A 30 2.52 6.38 -0.88
CA LEU A 30 1.64 7.39 -1.46
C LEU A 30 2.13 8.82 -1.13
N GLY A 31 2.61 9.05 0.09
CA GLY A 31 3.19 10.34 0.48
C GLY A 31 4.50 10.64 -0.24
N GLU A 32 5.37 9.65 -0.39
CA GLU A 32 6.64 9.76 -1.14
C GLU A 32 6.40 10.01 -2.63
N PHE A 33 5.36 9.42 -3.21
CA PHE A 33 4.95 9.73 -4.57
C PHE A 33 4.51 11.20 -4.72
N GLN A 34 3.79 11.73 -3.72
CA GLN A 34 3.30 13.12 -3.72
C GLN A 34 4.41 14.14 -3.46
N SER A 35 5.40 13.82 -2.62
CA SER A 35 6.52 14.72 -2.33
C SER A 35 7.37 15.02 -3.57
N ARG A 36 7.35 14.13 -4.57
CA ARG A 36 7.97 14.34 -5.90
C ARG A 36 7.15 15.24 -6.85
N GLY A 37 6.19 16.01 -6.32
CA GLY A 37 5.37 16.96 -7.08
C GLY A 37 4.22 16.34 -7.87
N LYS A 38 3.86 15.07 -7.61
CA LYS A 38 2.76 14.37 -8.31
C LYS A 38 1.53 14.28 -7.42
N ALA A 39 0.54 15.14 -7.65
CA ALA A 39 -0.74 15.06 -6.93
C ALA A 39 -1.45 13.72 -7.19
N LEU A 40 -1.85 13.04 -6.11
CA LEU A 40 -2.63 11.80 -6.14
C LEU A 40 -4.14 12.04 -6.03
N ALA A 41 -4.54 13.13 -5.36
CA ALA A 41 -5.92 13.43 -5.03
C ALA A 41 -6.82 13.45 -6.28
N GLU A 42 -7.83 12.57 -6.28
CA GLU A 42 -8.88 12.44 -7.31
C GLU A 42 -8.37 12.15 -8.72
N ARG A 43 -7.12 11.75 -8.85
CA ARG A 43 -6.52 11.43 -10.14
C ARG A 43 -6.54 9.93 -10.38
N GLU A 44 -7.06 9.54 -11.54
CA GLU A 44 -6.94 8.16 -12.01
C GLU A 44 -5.51 7.89 -12.50
N LEU A 45 -4.84 6.91 -11.89
CA LEU A 45 -3.47 6.50 -12.22
C LEU A 45 -3.41 5.01 -12.47
N ALA A 46 -2.56 4.57 -13.40
CA ALA A 46 -2.22 3.16 -13.49
C ALA A 46 -1.40 2.73 -12.27
N LEU A 47 -1.70 1.55 -11.71
CA LEU A 47 -0.98 0.98 -10.56
C LEU A 47 0.54 0.91 -10.81
N ASP A 48 0.94 0.62 -12.04
CA ASP A 48 2.34 0.65 -12.52
C ASP A 48 3.11 1.91 -12.08
N ARG A 49 2.46 3.08 -12.13
CA ARG A 49 3.10 4.36 -11.80
C ARG A 49 3.43 4.46 -10.31
N LEU A 50 2.73 3.69 -9.47
CA LEU A 50 2.89 3.63 -8.03
C LEU A 50 3.85 2.50 -7.62
N ARG A 51 4.09 1.49 -8.47
CA ARG A 51 5.00 0.36 -8.18
C ARG A 51 6.37 0.81 -7.67
N GLY A 52 6.96 1.83 -8.30
CA GLY A 52 8.25 2.36 -7.87
C GLY A 52 8.22 2.92 -6.44
N ALA A 53 7.11 3.56 -6.03
CA ALA A 53 6.96 4.06 -4.67
C ALA A 53 6.70 2.92 -3.68
N PHE A 54 5.90 1.93 -4.05
CA PHE A 54 5.66 0.75 -3.22
C PHE A 54 6.93 -0.08 -3.00
N LYS A 55 7.76 -0.26 -4.03
CA LYS A 55 9.03 -0.95 -3.91
C LYS A 55 9.94 -0.28 -2.87
N ARG A 56 10.09 1.04 -2.94
CA ARG A 56 10.91 1.79 -1.97
C ARG A 56 10.33 1.76 -0.56
N ALA A 57 9.00 1.78 -0.43
CA ALA A 57 8.36 1.61 0.87
C ALA A 57 8.62 0.20 1.42
N ALA A 58 8.45 -0.85 0.62
CA ALA A 58 8.76 -2.22 1.01
C ALA A 58 10.22 -2.36 1.48
N GLU A 59 11.17 -1.80 0.72
CA GLU A 59 12.58 -1.75 1.11
C GLU A 59 12.81 -1.00 2.43
N LYS A 60 12.15 0.15 2.63
CA LYS A 60 12.30 0.97 3.86
C LYS A 60 11.76 0.27 5.11
N PHE A 61 10.64 -0.42 4.98
CA PHE A 61 9.98 -1.09 6.11
C PHE A 61 10.36 -2.58 6.24
N GLY A 62 11.21 -3.10 5.36
CA GLY A 62 11.66 -4.49 5.40
C GLY A 62 10.62 -5.51 4.94
N TYR A 63 9.63 -5.10 4.13
CA TYR A 63 8.60 -6.00 3.60
C TYR A 63 9.02 -6.64 2.27
N GLN A 64 8.43 -7.80 1.99
CA GLN A 64 8.44 -8.38 0.65
C GLN A 64 7.66 -7.48 -0.32
N GLU A 65 8.07 -7.43 -1.59
CA GLU A 65 7.37 -6.66 -2.62
C GLU A 65 5.92 -7.18 -2.76
N PHE A 66 4.96 -6.26 -2.64
CA PHE A 66 3.54 -6.57 -2.75
C PHE A 66 3.18 -6.94 -4.19
N SER A 67 2.37 -7.99 -4.36
CA SER A 67 1.75 -8.29 -5.64
C SER A 67 0.73 -7.21 -6.03
N ASP A 68 0.41 -7.11 -7.33
CA ASP A 68 -0.56 -6.14 -7.82
C ASP A 68 -1.95 -6.32 -7.16
N GLU A 69 -2.37 -7.56 -6.91
CA GLU A 69 -3.64 -7.85 -6.26
C GLU A 69 -3.64 -7.47 -4.77
N GLU A 70 -2.54 -7.69 -4.06
CA GLU A 70 -2.39 -7.24 -2.68
C GLU A 70 -2.40 -5.72 -2.57
N LEU A 71 -1.71 -5.02 -3.47
CA LEU A 71 -1.75 -3.56 -3.52
C LEU A 71 -3.17 -3.06 -3.74
N VAL A 72 -3.88 -3.61 -4.73
CA VAL A 72 -5.27 -3.25 -5.02
C VAL A 72 -6.16 -3.46 -3.80
N LYS A 73 -6.09 -4.63 -3.16
CA LYS A 73 -6.92 -4.99 -2.00
C LYS A 73 -6.66 -4.06 -0.82
N ASN A 74 -5.40 -3.76 -0.52
CA ASN A 74 -5.04 -2.88 0.58
C ASN A 74 -5.41 -1.42 0.28
N LEU A 75 -5.16 -0.95 -0.95
CA LEU A 75 -5.55 0.41 -1.35
C LEU A 75 -7.07 0.59 -1.29
N GLU A 76 -7.84 -0.40 -1.74
CA GLU A 76 -9.31 -0.39 -1.65
C GLU A 76 -9.78 -0.34 -0.19
N ARG A 77 -9.16 -1.13 0.70
CA ARG A 77 -9.43 -1.09 2.16
C ARG A 77 -9.15 0.29 2.76
N MET A 78 -8.09 0.96 2.32
CA MET A 78 -7.74 2.33 2.74
C MET A 78 -8.65 3.41 2.14
N GLY A 79 -9.60 3.03 1.28
CA GLY A 79 -10.59 3.94 0.68
C GLY A 79 -10.22 4.46 -0.71
N ALA A 80 -9.19 3.91 -1.36
CA ALA A 80 -8.95 4.19 -2.77
C ALA A 80 -10.01 3.53 -3.66
N LYS A 81 -10.39 4.19 -4.75
CA LYS A 81 -11.27 3.59 -5.76
C LYS A 81 -10.42 2.85 -6.78
N ILE A 82 -10.70 1.56 -6.98
CA ILE A 82 -10.01 0.74 -7.96
C ILE A 82 -10.94 0.47 -9.13
N LYS A 83 -10.43 0.64 -10.35
CA LYS A 83 -11.12 0.29 -11.58
C LYS A 83 -10.27 -0.69 -12.36
N ARG A 84 -10.83 -1.88 -12.60
CA ARG A 84 -10.21 -2.87 -13.49
C ARG A 84 -10.55 -2.54 -14.93
N VAL A 85 -9.53 -2.47 -15.78
CA VAL A 85 -9.66 -2.17 -17.19
C VAL A 85 -9.20 -3.40 -17.98
N PRO A 86 -9.91 -3.80 -19.06
CA PRO A 86 -9.49 -4.94 -19.86
C PRO A 86 -8.11 -4.75 -20.47
N SER A 87 -7.38 -5.86 -20.65
CA SER A 87 -5.99 -5.88 -21.15
C SER A 87 -5.84 -5.33 -22.57
N PHE A 88 -6.90 -5.38 -23.39
CA PHE A 88 -6.90 -4.80 -24.74
C PHE A 88 -7.00 -3.25 -24.73
N VAL A 89 -7.36 -2.64 -23.61
CA VAL A 89 -7.47 -1.17 -23.46
C VAL A 89 -6.22 -0.57 -22.81
N ALA A 90 -5.53 -1.31 -21.94
CA ALA A 90 -4.36 -0.82 -21.24
C ALA A 90 -3.36 -1.93 -20.90
N LYS A 91 -2.06 -1.59 -20.94
CA LYS A 91 -0.96 -2.50 -20.56
C LYS A 91 -1.06 -3.00 -19.10
N HIS A 92 -1.56 -2.17 -18.19
CA HIS A 92 -1.79 -2.56 -16.79
C HIS A 92 -3.29 -2.52 -16.50
N PRO A 93 -3.88 -3.61 -15.97
CA PRO A 93 -5.32 -3.75 -15.83
C PRO A 93 -5.91 -2.97 -14.65
N PHE A 94 -5.11 -2.29 -13.83
CA PHE A 94 -5.58 -1.66 -12.60
C PHE A 94 -5.37 -0.14 -12.65
N ARG A 95 -6.47 0.58 -12.48
CA ARG A 95 -6.51 2.03 -12.31
C ARG A 95 -6.89 2.33 -10.86
N VAL A 96 -6.06 3.14 -10.21
CA VAL A 96 -6.22 3.55 -8.82
C VAL A 96 -6.57 5.02 -8.80
N THR A 97 -7.62 5.38 -8.06
CA THR A 97 -7.98 6.76 -7.74
C THR A 97 -7.93 6.93 -6.24
N VAL A 98 -6.97 7.71 -5.76
CA VAL A 98 -6.79 8.00 -4.34
C VAL A 98 -7.70 9.16 -3.96
N GLN A 99 -8.54 8.97 -2.94
CA GLN A 99 -9.41 10.04 -2.44
C GLN A 99 -8.59 11.12 -1.73
N ILE A 100 -9.11 12.36 -1.70
CA ILE A 100 -8.46 13.52 -1.06
C ILE A 100 -8.02 13.18 0.38
N LYS A 101 -8.93 12.60 1.18
CA LYS A 101 -8.65 12.21 2.57
C LYS A 101 -7.43 11.30 2.70
N LEU A 102 -7.34 10.28 1.85
CA LEU A 102 -6.21 9.33 1.86
C LEU A 102 -4.92 10.00 1.33
N ALA A 103 -5.04 10.87 0.33
CA ALA A 103 -3.91 11.62 -0.21
C ALA A 103 -3.29 12.56 0.85
N ASP A 104 -4.13 13.26 1.62
CA ASP A 104 -3.67 14.17 2.67
C ASP A 104 -3.12 13.39 3.87
N ALA A 105 -3.77 12.31 4.30
CA ALA A 105 -3.25 11.42 5.33
C ALA A 105 -1.87 10.86 4.95
N ALA A 106 -1.69 10.46 3.70
CA ALA A 106 -0.40 9.96 3.20
C ALA A 106 0.69 11.05 3.19
N LYS A 107 0.37 12.29 2.82
CA LYS A 107 1.32 13.42 2.90
C LYS A 107 1.75 13.68 4.33
N GLU A 108 0.79 13.72 5.25
CA GLU A 108 1.07 13.95 6.67
C GLU A 108 1.91 12.83 7.26
N PHE A 109 1.54 11.57 6.97
CA PHE A 109 2.31 10.40 7.40
C PHE A 109 3.75 10.48 6.91
N HIS A 110 3.98 10.69 5.61
CA HIS A 110 5.32 10.78 5.04
C HIS A 110 6.14 11.92 5.65
N ARG A 111 5.55 13.10 5.85
CA ARG A 111 6.20 14.23 6.52
C ARG A 111 6.60 13.87 7.96
N ASN A 112 5.72 13.24 8.71
CA ASN A 112 6.00 12.82 10.08
C ASN A 112 7.08 11.72 10.11
N THR A 113 7.09 10.79 9.16
CA THR A 113 8.16 9.78 9.05
C THR A 113 9.52 10.41 8.72
N LEU A 114 9.56 11.51 7.94
CA LEU A 114 10.81 12.21 7.65
C LEU A 114 11.33 13.04 8.83
N ASN A 115 10.43 13.58 9.66
CA ASN A 115 10.80 14.39 10.83
C ASN A 115 11.24 13.55 12.05
N ASN A 116 10.92 12.25 12.07
CA ASN A 116 11.25 11.33 13.16
C ASN A 116 12.46 10.42 12.84
N VAL A 117 13.19 10.71 11.77
CA VAL A 117 14.46 10.06 11.39
C VAL A 117 15.58 11.06 11.56
#